data_AF-A0A3D5KH33-F1
#
_entry.id   AF-A0A3D5KH33-F1
#
_cell.length_a   1.000
_cell.length_b   1.000
_cell.length_c   1.000
_cell.angle_alpha   90.00
_cell.angle_beta   90.00
_cell.angle_gamma   90.00
#
_symmetry.space_group_name_H-M   'P 1'
#
loop_
_entity.id
_entity.type
_entity.pdbx_description
1 polymer ?
#
loop_
_entity_poly.entity_id
_entity_poly.type
_entity_poly.pdbx_seq_one_letter_code
_entity_poly.pdbx_strand_id
1 'polypeptide(L)' 'MNNNIEIIGVDHGWSQMKTSNYCFNTSIKELPNVPA' A
#
# COMPACT_ATOMS: atom_id res chain seq x y z
N MET A 1 -25.54 7.08 -3.49
CA MET A 1 -24.08 6.86 -3.34
C MET A 1 -23.56 6.44 -4.70
N ASN A 2 -22.55 7.11 -5.26
CA ASN A 2 -22.00 6.70 -6.56
C ASN A 2 -21.10 5.48 -6.31
N ASN A 3 -21.54 4.29 -6.71
CA ASN A 3 -20.92 3.01 -6.34
C ASN A 3 -19.59 2.71 -7.06
N ASN A 4 -19.09 3.66 -7.85
CA ASN A 4 -17.87 3.51 -8.64
C ASN A 4 -16.63 4.06 -7.93
N ILE A 5 -16.74 4.44 -6.66
CA ILE A 5 -15.63 4.97 -5.87
C ILE A 5 -15.40 4.04 -4.68
N GLU A 6 -14.20 3.46 -4.64
CA GLU A 6 -13.69 2.74 -3.48
C GLU A 6 -12.84 3.67 -2.60
N ILE A 7 -13.05 3.63 -1.29
CA ILE A 7 -12.29 4.42 -0.32
C ILE A 7 -11.41 3.46 0.47
N ILE A 8 -10.10 3.66 0.40
CA ILE A 8 -9.10 2.86 1.11
C ILE A 8 -8.35 3.77 2.08
N GLY A 9 -8.41 3.45 3.37
CA GLY A 9 -7.56 4.07 4.39
C GLY A 9 -6.18 3.41 4.40
N VAL A 10 -5.12 4.23 4.38
CA VAL A 10 -3.73 3.77 4.43
C VAL A 10 -3.03 4.42 5.61
N ASP A 11 -2.50 3.59 6.52
CA ASP A 11 -1.58 3.98 7.59
C ASP A 11 -0.14 3.74 7.13
N HIS A 12 0.63 4.81 6.96
CA HIS A 12 2.00 4.75 6.48
C HIS A 12 2.99 4.92 7.64
N GLY A 13 3.28 3.81 8.32
CA GLY A 13 4.27 3.75 9.39
C GLY A 13 5.71 3.63 8.87
N TRP A 14 6.68 3.65 9.80
CA TRP A 14 8.10 3.54 9.47
C TRP A 14 8.51 2.12 9.00
N SER A 15 7.95 1.08 9.61
CA SER A 15 8.29 -0.32 9.30
C SER A 15 7.20 -1.06 8.53
N GLN A 16 5.95 -0.59 8.60
CA GLN A 16 4.81 -1.22 7.97
C GLN A 16 3.83 -0.19 7.42
N MET A 17 3.27 -0.50 6.26
CA MET A 17 2.10 0.16 5.71
C MET A 17 0.89 -0.76 5.89
N LYS A 18 -0.25 -0.21 6.29
CA LYS A 18 -1.46 -1.01 6.53
C LYS A 18 -2.68 -0.40 5.87
N THR A 19 -3.55 -1.26 5.36
CA THR A 19 -4.97 -0.95 5.14
C THR A 19 -5.78 -1.66 6.22
N SER A 20 -7.11 -1.52 6.17
CA SER A 20 -7.99 -2.28 7.08
C SER A 20 -7.83 -3.80 6.96
N ASN A 21 -7.41 -4.29 5.78
CA ASN A 21 -7.40 -5.72 5.46
C ASN A 21 -5.99 -6.29 5.25
N TYR A 22 -4.98 -5.44 5.06
CA TYR A 22 -3.63 -5.88 4.68
C TYR A 22 -2.54 -5.14 5.44
N CYS A 23 -1.41 -5.82 5.64
CA CYS A 23 -0.19 -5.24 6.19
C CYS A 23 0.98 -5.59 5.28
N PHE A 24 1.73 -4.56 4.90
CA PHE A 24 2.90 -4.64 4.05
C PHE A 24 4.12 -4.12 4.81
N ASN A 25 5.30 -4.70 4.60
CA ASN A 25 6.54 -4.09 5.07
C ASN A 25 6.81 -2.83 4.25
N THR A 26 7.32 -1.76 4.88
CA THR A 26 7.67 -0.51 4.19
C THR A 26 8.90 -0.64 3.30
N SER A 27 9.65 -1.73 3.42
CA SER A 27 10.80 -2.00 2.59
C SER A 27 10.39 -2.30 1.15
N ILE A 28 10.70 -1.38 0.25
CA ILE A 28 10.66 -1.63 -1.18
C ILE A 28 11.92 -2.42 -1.52
N LYS A 29 11.77 -3.70 -1.88
CA LYS A 29 12.85 -4.42 -2.57
C LYS A 29 12.78 -4.00 -4.04
N GLU A 30 13.78 -3.26 -4.51
CA GLU A 30 13.92 -2.96 -5.93
C GLU A 30 13.89 -4.28 -6.73
N LEU A 31 12.99 -4.35 -7.70
CA LEU A 31 12.96 -5.47 -8.62
C LEU A 31 14.04 -5.19 -9.68
N PRO A 32 15.10 -6.02 -9.77
CA PRO A 32 16.33 -5.68 -10.51
C PRO A 32 16.14 -5.51 -12.04
N ASN A 33 14.93 -5.64 -12.57
CA ASN A 33 14.60 -5.56 -13.99
C ASN A 33 13.29 -4.78 -14.27
N VAL A 34 12.82 -3.95 -13.35
CA VAL A 34 11.61 -3.11 -13.57
C VAL A 34 12.04 -1.64 -13.52
N PRO A 35 11.64 -0.80 -14.49
CA PRO A 35 11.96 0.63 -14.44
C PRO A 35 11.39 1.26 -13.17
N ALA A 36 12.15 2.19 -12.62
CA ALA A 36 11.76 3.00 -11.47
C ALA A 36 10.55 3.90 -11.78
#